data_AF-A0A8S1BP37-F1
#
_entry.id   AF-A0A8S1BP37-F1
#
_cell.length_a   1.000
_cell.length_b   1.000
_cell.length_c   1.000
_cell.angle_alpha   90.00
_cell.angle_beta   90.00
_cell.angle_gamma   90.00
#
_symmetry.space_group_name_H-M   'P 1'
#
loop_
_entity.id
_entity.type
_entity.pdbx_description
1 polymer ?
#
loop_
_entity_poly.entity_id
_entity_poly.type
_entity_poly.pdbx_seq_one_letter_code
_entity_poly.pdbx_strand_id
1 'polypeptide(L)'
;MYVFIYIILQHQRPVSQTQEVVMASNIMFGNSEESQDYRCHYLRKNSSLPEVTAFTTFPVNSIFFIDSSCSGLTLRKACSVESAARANPERQIVVLSTSPMNPENAIIKKLLSLNNTSVLRIHLENYAEETPLDGKFRKKPLSFEDLNIDLADILKFLTLYKYSGIYLSMDVIVARKFEGLLSNWVVNESPATMSSDMFCFSGNFNGRAMAHVALK
;
A
#
# COMPACT_ATOMS: atom_id res chain seq x y z
N MET A 1 6.96 5.74 -23.22
CA MET A 1 6.54 4.43 -23.74
C MET A 1 5.64 3.81 -22.68
N TYR A 2 4.33 3.79 -22.93
CA TYR A 2 3.30 3.36 -21.97
C TYR A 2 3.18 1.84 -22.02
N VAL A 3 3.25 1.16 -20.87
CA VAL A 3 2.91 -0.26 -20.76
C VAL A 3 1.52 -0.32 -20.13
N PHE A 4 0.53 -0.69 -20.95
CA PHE A 4 -0.83 -0.97 -20.50
C PHE A 4 -0.91 -2.43 -20.06
N ILE A 5 -1.20 -2.69 -18.78
CA ILE A 5 -1.50 -4.04 -18.29
C ILE A 5 -3.03 -4.19 -18.32
N TYR A 6 -3.50 -5.06 -19.21
CA TYR A 6 -4.93 -5.39 -19.36
C TYR A 6 -5.32 -6.49 -18.36
N ILE A 7 -6.18 -6.17 -17.38
CA ILE A 7 -6.91 -7.19 -16.61
C ILE A 7 -8.24 -7.46 -17.35
N ILE A 8 -8.29 -8.59 -18.07
CA ILE A 8 -9.52 -9.10 -18.69
C ILE A 8 -10.21 -10.01 -17.67
N LEU A 9 -11.32 -9.55 -17.08
CA LEU A 9 -12.31 -10.45 -16.48
C LEU A 9 -13.36 -10.75 -17.55
N GLN A 10 -13.27 -11.93 -18.19
CA GLN A 10 -14.30 -12.42 -19.10
C GLN A 10 -15.58 -12.75 -18.31
N HIS A 11 -16.71 -12.31 -18.84
CA HIS A 11 -18.02 -12.36 -18.21
C HIS A 11 -18.78 -13.59 -18.70
N GLN A 12 -18.81 -14.70 -17.95
CA GLN A 12 -19.84 -15.74 -18.09
C GLN A 12 -20.16 -16.38 -16.72
N ARG A 13 -21.45 -16.40 -16.34
CA ARG A 13 -22.01 -17.13 -15.17
C ARG A 13 -22.15 -18.63 -15.50
N PRO A 14 -22.52 -19.52 -14.56
CA PRO A 14 -22.07 -19.66 -13.17
C PRO A 14 -21.63 -21.12 -12.89
N VAL A 15 -20.39 -21.36 -12.48
CA VAL A 15 -20.02 -22.58 -11.75
C VAL A 15 -18.91 -22.20 -10.78
N SER A 16 -18.99 -22.74 -9.56
CA SER A 16 -18.07 -22.64 -8.41
C SER A 16 -16.57 -22.60 -8.76
N GLN A 17 -16.06 -21.45 -9.18
CA GLN A 17 -14.67 -21.29 -9.60
C GLN A 17 -14.07 -20.05 -8.93
N THR A 18 -12.94 -20.28 -8.27
CA THR A 18 -11.96 -19.29 -7.82
C THR A 18 -11.78 -18.24 -8.92
N GLN A 19 -12.00 -16.97 -8.59
CA GLN A 19 -11.71 -15.87 -9.51
C GLN A 19 -10.19 -15.78 -9.68
N GLU A 20 -9.67 -16.25 -10.81
CA GLU A 20 -8.26 -16.09 -11.17
C GLU A 20 -7.99 -14.65 -11.58
N VAL A 21 -7.14 -13.97 -10.81
CA VAL A 21 -6.52 -12.71 -11.19
C VAL A 21 -5.11 -13.06 -11.65
N VAL A 22 -4.88 -13.06 -12.97
CA VAL A 22 -3.57 -13.35 -13.56
C VAL A 22 -2.78 -12.05 -13.64
N MET A 23 -1.71 -11.93 -12.84
CA MET A 23 -0.72 -10.85 -12.94
C MET A 23 0.57 -11.42 -13.52
N ALA A 24 1.08 -10.81 -14.59
CA ALA A 24 2.39 -11.10 -15.13
C ALA A 24 3.36 -10.00 -14.70
N SER A 25 4.26 -10.31 -13.76
CA SER A 25 5.36 -9.45 -13.32
C SER A 25 6.67 -10.20 -13.50
N ASN A 26 7.45 -9.83 -14.52
CA ASN A 26 8.83 -10.25 -14.65
C ASN A 26 9.64 -9.11 -15.27
N ILE A 27 10.11 -8.18 -14.44
CA ILE A 27 11.27 -7.36 -14.78
C ILE A 27 12.11 -7.13 -13.51
N MET A 28 13.21 -7.86 -13.41
CA MET A 28 14.31 -7.55 -12.49
C MET A 28 15.03 -6.30 -13.02
N PHE A 29 14.92 -5.17 -12.33
CA PHE A 29 15.81 -4.03 -12.54
C PHE A 29 16.97 -4.16 -11.56
N GLY A 30 18.20 -4.27 -12.08
CA GLY A 30 19.42 -4.28 -11.26
C GLY A 30 19.56 -2.97 -10.49
N ASN A 31 19.76 -3.09 -9.17
CA ASN A 31 20.01 -1.95 -8.31
C ASN A 31 21.46 -1.50 -8.49
N SER A 32 21.67 -0.27 -8.96
CA SER A 32 22.87 0.49 -8.64
C SER A 32 22.82 0.82 -7.14
N GLU A 33 23.85 0.41 -6.39
CA GLU A 33 24.04 0.75 -4.98
C GLU A 33 24.27 2.26 -4.82
N GLU A 34 23.19 3.05 -4.77
CA GLU A 34 23.23 4.38 -4.16
C GLU A 34 22.94 4.21 -2.68
N SER A 35 23.84 4.69 -1.80
CA SER A 35 23.62 4.67 -0.36
C SER A 35 22.41 5.54 0.00
N GLN A 36 21.22 4.95 0.08
CA GLN A 36 20.02 5.67 0.47
C GLN A 36 20.10 6.07 1.94
N ASP A 37 19.95 7.38 2.20
CA ASP A 37 19.90 7.91 3.55
C ASP A 37 18.53 7.63 4.19
N TYR A 38 18.42 6.50 4.89
CA TYR A 38 17.20 6.07 5.58
C TYR A 38 16.83 6.93 6.80
N ARG A 39 17.63 7.94 7.17
CA ARG A 39 17.27 8.88 8.26
C ARG A 39 15.99 9.67 7.95
N CYS A 40 15.59 9.72 6.68
CA CYS A 40 14.37 10.37 6.23
C CYS A 40 13.13 9.93 7.02
N HIS A 41 13.08 8.65 7.44
CA HIS A 41 11.95 8.05 8.13
C HIS A 41 11.70 8.65 9.52
N TYR A 42 12.77 9.15 10.13
CA TYR A 42 12.81 9.70 11.48
C TYR A 42 12.82 11.23 11.49
N LEU A 43 12.76 11.88 10.31
CA LEU A 43 12.67 13.33 10.24
C LEU A 43 11.32 13.79 10.79
N ARG A 44 11.38 14.50 11.93
CA ARG A 44 10.26 15.19 12.58
C ARG A 44 10.07 16.63 12.10
N LYS A 45 10.66 17.03 10.96
CA LYS A 45 10.37 18.34 10.35
C LYS A 45 8.85 18.50 10.28
N ASN A 46 8.34 19.72 10.50
CA ASN A 46 6.93 20.07 10.31
C ASN A 46 6.52 19.72 8.88
N SER A 47 6.13 18.47 8.68
CA SER A 47 5.56 17.94 7.46
C SER A 47 4.22 18.64 7.33
N SER A 48 4.03 19.38 6.26
CA SER A 48 2.75 20.01 5.98
C SER A 48 1.66 19.00 5.58
N LEU A 49 2.00 17.71 5.42
CA LEU A 49 1.01 16.65 5.28
C LEU A 49 0.37 16.30 6.63
N PRO A 50 -0.93 15.99 6.67
CA PRO A 50 -1.57 15.48 7.86
C PRO A 50 -0.94 14.16 8.32
N GLU A 51 -0.81 13.99 9.63
CA GLU A 51 -0.21 12.78 10.24
C GLU A 51 -1.28 11.75 10.60
N VAL A 52 -0.95 10.47 10.44
CA VAL A 52 -1.74 9.38 11.01
C VAL A 52 -1.47 9.29 12.50
N THR A 53 -2.53 9.30 13.30
CA THR A 53 -2.50 9.21 14.76
C THR A 53 -3.31 8.00 15.25
N ALA A 54 -3.28 7.74 16.56
CA ALA A 54 -4.10 6.70 17.19
C ALA A 54 -5.62 6.89 16.95
N PHE A 55 -6.08 8.11 16.69
CA PHE A 55 -7.49 8.43 16.45
C PHE A 55 -7.87 8.44 14.96
N THR A 56 -6.89 8.27 14.06
CA THR A 56 -7.16 8.25 12.62
C THR A 56 -7.89 6.96 12.28
N THR A 57 -9.07 7.12 11.67
CA THR A 57 -9.88 6.01 11.15
C THR A 57 -10.06 6.17 9.64
N PHE A 58 -10.23 5.03 8.96
CA PHE A 58 -10.50 5.00 7.53
C PHE A 58 -11.81 4.27 7.26
N PRO A 59 -12.55 4.63 6.20
CA PRO A 59 -13.71 3.85 5.77
C PRO A 59 -13.35 2.39 5.54
N VAL A 60 -14.30 1.50 5.81
CA VAL A 60 -14.13 0.07 5.51
C VAL A 60 -13.86 -0.09 4.01
N ASN A 61 -12.97 -1.01 3.66
CA ASN A 61 -12.57 -1.29 2.27
C ASN A 61 -11.83 -0.14 1.56
N SER A 62 -11.21 0.77 2.32
CA SER A 62 -10.24 1.73 1.80
C SER A 62 -9.07 1.03 1.08
N ILE A 63 -8.47 1.74 0.13
CA ILE A 63 -7.34 1.27 -0.67
C ILE A 63 -6.09 2.03 -0.23
N PHE A 64 -5.05 1.29 0.16
CA PHE A 64 -3.81 1.83 0.71
C PHE A 64 -2.66 1.65 -0.26
N PHE A 65 -1.89 2.72 -0.45
CA PHE A 65 -0.57 2.73 -1.09
C PHE A 65 0.46 3.20 -0.08
N ILE A 66 1.67 2.67 -0.12
CA ILE A 66 2.74 3.00 0.84
C ILE A 66 4.00 3.44 0.10
N ASP A 67 4.50 4.63 0.41
CA ASP A 67 5.82 5.10 -0.02
C ASP A 67 6.82 5.07 1.15
N SER A 68 7.75 4.12 1.04
CA SER A 68 8.89 3.99 1.96
C SER A 68 10.24 4.32 1.32
N SER A 69 10.24 4.97 0.17
CA SER A 69 11.45 5.13 -0.65
C SER A 69 12.38 6.29 -0.24
N CYS A 70 11.96 7.16 0.68
CA CYS A 70 12.63 8.43 0.99
C CYS A 70 12.78 9.42 -0.19
N SER A 71 12.43 9.04 -1.42
CA SER A 71 12.57 9.88 -2.63
C SER A 71 11.30 10.66 -3.00
N GLY A 72 10.18 10.38 -2.32
CA GLY A 72 8.87 10.92 -2.67
C GLY A 72 8.21 10.21 -3.86
N LEU A 73 7.05 10.74 -4.26
CA LEU A 73 6.24 10.17 -5.35
C LEU A 73 6.79 10.56 -6.72
N THR A 74 7.07 9.57 -7.55
CA THR A 74 7.33 9.77 -8.98
C THR A 74 6.02 9.82 -9.77
N LEU A 75 6.08 10.28 -11.03
CA LEU A 75 4.92 10.25 -11.93
C LEU A 75 4.33 8.84 -12.08
N ARG A 76 5.19 7.81 -12.16
CA ARG A 76 4.73 6.41 -12.26
C ARG A 76 3.93 5.99 -11.03
N LYS A 77 4.46 6.27 -9.83
CA LYS A 77 3.78 5.96 -8.56
C LYS A 77 2.42 6.68 -8.48
N ALA A 78 2.38 7.94 -8.89
CA ALA A 78 1.15 8.71 -8.91
C ALA A 78 0.11 8.20 -9.92
N CYS A 79 0.53 7.68 -11.08
CA CYS A 79 -0.38 7.06 -12.03
C CYS A 79 -1.09 5.84 -11.45
N SER A 80 -0.39 5.02 -10.65
CA SER A 80 -0.99 3.89 -9.95
C SER A 80 -2.09 4.33 -8.99
N VAL A 81 -1.80 5.33 -8.15
CA VAL A 81 -2.78 5.93 -7.23
C VAL A 81 -3.98 6.53 -7.99
N GLU A 82 -3.72 7.32 -9.02
CA GLU A 82 -4.76 7.96 -9.83
C GLU A 82 -5.65 6.92 -10.52
N SER A 83 -5.08 5.84 -11.06
CA SER A 83 -5.85 4.77 -11.70
C SER A 83 -6.82 4.10 -10.72
N ALA A 84 -6.37 3.80 -9.50
CA ALA A 84 -7.21 3.24 -8.45
C ALA A 84 -8.33 4.19 -8.02
N ALA A 85 -8.00 5.47 -7.82
CA ALA A 85 -8.96 6.50 -7.46
C ALA A 85 -10.07 6.66 -8.51
N ARG A 86 -9.70 6.67 -9.79
CA ARG A 86 -10.65 6.80 -10.90
C ARG A 86 -11.51 5.57 -11.11
N ALA A 87 -10.95 4.38 -10.94
CA ALA A 87 -11.66 3.13 -11.12
C ALA A 87 -12.59 2.76 -9.94
N ASN A 88 -12.35 3.32 -8.75
CA ASN A 88 -13.12 3.08 -7.52
C ASN A 88 -13.53 4.41 -6.84
N PRO A 89 -14.37 5.24 -7.49
CA PRO A 89 -14.75 6.56 -6.97
C PRO A 89 -15.47 6.51 -5.61
N GLU A 90 -16.06 5.37 -5.24
CA GLU A 90 -16.76 5.13 -3.99
C GLU A 90 -15.85 4.73 -2.81
N ARG A 91 -14.56 4.48 -3.07
CA ARG A 91 -13.59 4.05 -2.06
C ARG A 91 -12.61 5.17 -1.73
N GLN A 92 -12.24 5.23 -0.46
CA GLN A 92 -11.14 6.11 -0.03
C GLN A 92 -9.81 5.52 -0.49
N ILE A 93 -9.01 6.35 -1.16
CA ILE A 93 -7.63 6.08 -1.52
C ILE A 93 -6.72 6.79 -0.52
N VAL A 94 -5.82 6.05 0.10
CA VAL A 94 -4.91 6.56 1.12
C VAL A 94 -3.47 6.27 0.71
N VAL A 95 -2.70 7.32 0.49
CA VAL A 95 -1.27 7.25 0.25
C VAL A 95 -0.56 7.54 1.57
N LEU A 96 0.15 6.55 2.10
CA LEU A 96 0.92 6.66 3.33
C LEU A 96 2.39 6.88 3.00
N SER A 97 2.98 7.93 3.54
CA SER A 97 4.42 8.22 3.38
C SER A 97 5.17 8.06 4.70
N THR A 98 6.27 7.32 4.64
CA THR A 98 7.22 7.22 5.75
C THR A 98 8.24 8.37 5.78
N SER A 99 8.27 9.24 4.79
CA SER A 99 9.16 10.40 4.74
C SER A 99 8.37 11.70 4.62
N PRO A 100 8.92 12.84 5.06
CA PRO A 100 8.32 14.14 4.76
C PRO A 100 8.16 14.32 3.25
N MET A 101 7.01 14.85 2.84
CA MET A 101 6.78 15.29 1.46
C MET A 101 6.23 16.71 1.47
N ASN A 102 6.55 17.46 0.42
CA ASN A 102 6.03 18.82 0.24
C ASN A 102 4.63 18.77 -0.41
N PRO A 103 3.53 19.15 0.28
CA PRO A 103 2.20 19.16 -0.32
C PRO A 103 2.08 20.12 -1.50
N GLU A 104 2.98 21.11 -1.59
CA GLU A 104 3.02 22.03 -2.73
C GLU A 104 3.60 21.40 -4.01
N ASN A 105 4.17 20.19 -3.90
CA ASN A 105 4.63 19.42 -5.04
C ASN A 105 3.47 19.15 -6.01
N ALA A 106 3.70 19.38 -7.31
CA ALA A 106 2.66 19.26 -8.34
C ALA A 106 2.00 17.86 -8.39
N ILE A 107 2.76 16.80 -8.14
CA ILE A 107 2.25 15.42 -8.11
C ILE A 107 1.29 15.24 -6.93
N ILE A 108 1.69 15.71 -5.75
CA ILE A 108 0.87 15.60 -4.53
C ILE A 108 -0.39 16.47 -4.66
N LYS A 109 -0.27 17.71 -5.14
CA LYS A 109 -1.42 18.55 -5.47
C LYS A 109 -2.40 17.88 -6.42
N LYS A 110 -1.89 17.19 -7.44
CA LYS A 110 -2.73 16.48 -8.40
C LYS A 110 -3.48 15.33 -7.76
N LEU A 111 -2.83 14.53 -6.90
CA LEU A 111 -3.49 13.46 -6.17
C LEU A 111 -4.53 14.00 -5.18
N LEU A 112 -4.21 15.07 -4.44
CA LEU A 112 -5.14 15.70 -3.50
C LEU A 112 -6.32 16.41 -4.19
N SER A 113 -6.24 16.67 -5.50
CA SER A 113 -7.38 17.18 -6.29
C SER A 113 -8.44 16.12 -6.60
N LEU A 114 -8.16 14.84 -6.32
CA LEU A 114 -9.13 13.74 -6.46
C LEU A 114 -9.97 13.66 -5.18
N ASN A 115 -11.30 13.71 -5.33
CA ASN A 115 -12.25 13.84 -4.22
C ASN A 115 -12.16 12.72 -3.16
N ASN A 116 -11.64 11.55 -3.53
CA ASN A 116 -11.55 10.37 -2.69
C ASN A 116 -10.10 10.00 -2.32
N THR A 117 -9.15 10.93 -2.43
CA THR A 117 -7.72 10.65 -2.17
C THR A 117 -7.19 11.44 -0.98
N SER A 118 -6.34 10.82 -0.16
CA SER A 118 -5.60 11.47 0.91
C SER A 118 -4.14 11.06 0.87
N VAL A 119 -3.24 12.00 1.16
CA VAL A 119 -1.80 11.75 1.30
C VAL A 119 -1.40 12.10 2.73
N LEU A 120 -0.92 11.11 3.48
CA LEU A 120 -0.71 11.19 4.92
C LEU A 120 0.71 10.76 5.30
N ARG A 121 1.24 11.33 6.39
CA ARG A 121 2.53 10.98 6.96
C ARG A 121 2.37 9.95 8.09
N ILE A 122 3.19 8.89 8.09
CA ILE A 122 3.22 7.87 9.16
C ILE A 122 4.57 7.83 9.90
N HIS A 123 4.59 8.19 11.18
CA HIS A 123 5.78 7.98 12.02
C HIS A 123 5.85 6.52 12.45
N LEU A 124 6.92 5.80 12.08
CA LEU A 124 7.01 4.35 12.24
C LEU A 124 6.72 3.87 13.67
N GLU A 125 7.26 4.57 14.67
CA GLU A 125 7.04 4.30 16.10
C GLU A 125 5.55 4.35 16.46
N ASN A 126 4.89 5.49 16.17
CA ASN A 126 3.46 5.69 16.45
C ASN A 126 2.57 4.77 15.60
N TYR A 127 3.03 4.45 14.38
CA TYR A 127 2.27 3.63 13.45
C TYR A 127 2.26 2.15 13.90
N ALA A 128 3.34 1.65 14.50
CA ALA A 128 3.44 0.29 15.02
C ALA A 128 2.89 0.10 16.43
N GLU A 129 2.53 1.18 17.13
CA GLU A 129 1.94 1.12 18.47
C GLU A 129 0.69 0.23 18.50
N GLU A 130 0.55 -0.54 19.59
CA GLU A 130 -0.52 -1.53 19.82
C GLU A 130 -0.59 -2.65 18.77
N THR A 131 0.54 -2.95 18.12
CA THR A 131 0.67 -4.08 17.18
C THR A 131 1.74 -5.06 17.64
N PRO A 132 1.77 -6.30 17.11
CA PRO A 132 2.87 -7.24 17.36
C PRO A 132 4.27 -6.66 17.05
N LEU A 133 4.34 -5.62 16.20
CA LEU A 133 5.58 -4.97 15.80
C LEU A 133 5.98 -3.76 16.66
N ASP A 134 5.19 -3.35 17.66
CA ASP A 134 5.49 -2.18 18.52
C ASP A 134 6.92 -2.26 19.09
N GLY A 135 7.27 -3.41 19.66
CA GLY A 135 8.61 -3.65 20.21
C GLY A 135 9.75 -3.55 19.19
N LYS A 136 9.50 -3.79 17.90
CA LYS A 136 10.50 -3.68 16.83
C LYS A 136 10.79 -2.22 16.50
N PHE A 137 9.77 -1.36 16.44
CA PHE A 137 9.94 0.05 16.07
C PHE A 137 10.25 0.99 17.24
N ARG A 138 9.86 0.65 18.48
CA ARG A 138 10.06 1.51 19.67
C ARG A 138 11.47 1.46 20.26
N LYS A 139 12.19 0.34 20.12
CA LYS A 139 13.38 0.07 20.95
C LYS A 139 14.63 0.83 20.51
N LYS A 140 14.81 1.11 19.21
CA LYS A 140 15.89 1.92 18.59
C LYS A 140 15.45 2.34 17.18
N PRO A 141 16.08 3.35 16.55
CA PRO A 141 16.05 3.48 15.09
C PRO A 141 16.41 2.12 14.49
N LEU A 142 15.64 1.68 13.50
CA LEU A 142 15.86 0.42 12.82
C LEU A 142 17.30 0.37 12.30
N SER A 143 17.94 -0.80 12.39
CA SER A 143 19.28 -0.99 11.83
C SER A 143 19.25 -0.77 10.31
N PHE A 144 20.43 -0.57 9.70
CA PHE A 144 20.54 -0.50 8.24
C PHE A 144 20.00 -1.77 7.58
N GLU A 145 20.21 -2.95 8.18
CA GLU A 145 19.62 -4.20 7.71
C GLU A 145 18.09 -4.25 7.86
N ASP A 146 17.53 -3.73 8.96
CA ASP A 146 16.06 -3.65 9.17
C ASP A 146 15.37 -2.65 8.22
N LEU A 147 16.10 -1.64 7.73
CA LEU A 147 15.61 -0.66 6.76
C LEU A 147 15.83 -1.12 5.31
N ASN A 148 16.89 -1.90 5.06
CA ASN A 148 17.19 -2.52 3.76
C ASN A 148 16.26 -3.67 3.41
N ILE A 149 15.79 -4.43 4.41
CA ILE A 149 14.99 -5.62 4.18
C ILE A 149 13.54 -5.27 4.53
N ASP A 150 12.87 -4.75 3.50
CA ASP A 150 11.43 -4.80 3.32
C ASP A 150 10.55 -3.95 4.27
N LEU A 151 10.96 -2.71 4.57
CA LEU A 151 10.06 -1.76 5.27
C LEU A 151 8.70 -1.62 4.55
N ALA A 152 8.69 -1.61 3.21
CA ALA A 152 7.46 -1.61 2.43
C ALA A 152 6.60 -2.85 2.69
N ASP A 153 7.21 -4.04 2.77
CA ASP A 153 6.47 -5.29 2.97
C ASP A 153 5.97 -5.44 4.40
N ILE A 154 6.71 -4.95 5.39
CA ILE A 154 6.22 -4.90 6.76
C ILE A 154 5.01 -3.95 6.85
N LEU A 155 5.13 -2.77 6.24
CA LEU A 155 4.11 -1.74 6.36
C LEU A 155 2.80 -2.13 5.68
N LYS A 156 2.82 -2.84 4.54
CA LYS A 156 1.56 -3.28 3.88
C LYS A 156 0.73 -4.21 4.76
N PHE A 157 1.37 -5.18 5.43
CA PHE A 157 0.67 -6.06 6.36
C PHE A 157 0.26 -5.33 7.64
N LEU A 158 1.12 -4.45 8.15
CA LEU A 158 0.81 -3.65 9.34
C LEU A 158 -0.40 -2.73 9.11
N THR A 159 -0.47 -2.10 7.93
CA THR A 159 -1.60 -1.25 7.54
C THR A 159 -2.89 -2.05 7.51
N LEU A 160 -2.92 -3.24 6.90
CA LEU A 160 -4.13 -4.07 6.87
C LEU A 160 -4.47 -4.68 8.22
N TYR A 161 -3.48 -4.92 9.10
CA TYR A 161 -3.73 -5.30 10.50
C TYR A 161 -4.49 -4.20 11.25
N LYS A 162 -4.08 -2.93 11.10
CA LYS A 162 -4.72 -1.81 11.81
C LYS A 162 -6.06 -1.41 11.22
N TYR A 163 -6.19 -1.41 9.90
CA TYR A 163 -7.30 -0.74 9.23
C TYR A 163 -8.15 -1.65 8.35
N SER A 164 -7.73 -2.89 8.11
CA SER A 164 -8.31 -3.77 7.08
C SER A 164 -8.35 -3.09 5.70
N GLY A 165 -9.03 -3.69 4.72
CA GLY A 165 -9.18 -3.12 3.38
C GLY A 165 -8.20 -3.71 2.38
N ILE A 166 -7.80 -2.91 1.40
CA ILE A 166 -7.01 -3.35 0.24
C ILE A 166 -5.65 -2.66 0.26
N TYR A 167 -4.59 -3.42 0.07
CA TYR A 167 -3.28 -2.88 -0.26
C TYR A 167 -3.02 -3.00 -1.76
N LEU A 168 -2.41 -1.96 -2.35
CA LEU A 168 -1.87 -1.96 -3.70
C LEU A 168 -0.43 -1.42 -3.69
N SER A 169 0.46 -2.09 -4.42
CA SER A 169 1.78 -1.58 -4.74
C SER A 169 1.68 -0.36 -5.65
N MET A 170 2.67 0.54 -5.55
CA MET A 170 2.73 1.77 -6.34
C MET A 170 3.10 1.57 -7.82
N ASP A 171 3.15 0.33 -8.31
CA ASP A 171 3.28 -0.03 -9.72
C ASP A 171 2.07 -0.79 -10.29
N VAL A 172 1.02 -0.98 -9.49
CA VAL A 172 -0.24 -1.59 -9.93
C VAL A 172 -1.16 -0.55 -10.56
N ILE A 173 -1.55 -0.79 -11.82
CA ILE A 173 -2.56 0.00 -12.53
C ILE A 173 -3.93 -0.66 -12.39
N VAL A 174 -4.89 0.09 -11.88
CA VAL A 174 -6.26 -0.40 -11.66
C VAL A 174 -7.14 0.07 -12.82
N ALA A 175 -7.59 -0.90 -13.63
CA ALA A 175 -8.45 -0.63 -14.78
C ALA A 175 -9.96 -0.72 -14.46
N ARG A 176 -10.35 -1.38 -13.35
CA ARG A 176 -11.74 -1.68 -13.02
C ARG A 176 -12.00 -1.58 -11.53
N LYS A 177 -13.28 -1.36 -11.18
CA LYS A 177 -13.76 -1.40 -9.80
C LYS A 177 -13.53 -2.76 -9.15
N PHE A 178 -13.25 -2.77 -7.85
CA PHE A 178 -13.14 -3.97 -7.02
C PHE A 178 -14.49 -4.47 -6.49
N GLU A 179 -15.60 -3.93 -6.99
CA GLU A 179 -16.94 -4.40 -6.64
C GLU A 179 -17.14 -5.87 -7.06
N GLY A 180 -17.74 -6.67 -6.18
CA GLY A 180 -18.02 -8.08 -6.43
C GLY A 180 -16.87 -9.04 -6.11
N LEU A 181 -15.70 -8.53 -5.69
CA LEU A 181 -14.66 -9.36 -5.10
C LEU A 181 -15.05 -9.81 -3.69
N LEU A 182 -14.48 -10.93 -3.24
CA LEU A 182 -14.67 -11.44 -1.88
C LEU A 182 -14.16 -10.44 -0.83
N SER A 183 -14.55 -10.63 0.43
CA SER A 183 -14.10 -9.77 1.54
C SER A 183 -12.64 -10.02 1.93
N ASN A 184 -12.09 -11.17 1.59
CA ASN A 184 -10.68 -11.49 1.77
C ASN A 184 -10.15 -12.16 0.50
N TRP A 185 -9.03 -11.69 -0.02
CA TRP A 185 -8.41 -12.25 -1.21
C TRP A 185 -6.95 -11.83 -1.32
N VAL A 186 -6.24 -12.55 -2.18
CA VAL A 186 -4.81 -12.51 -2.42
C VAL A 186 -4.63 -12.88 -3.88
N VAL A 187 -3.68 -12.26 -4.57
CA VAL A 187 -3.49 -12.52 -6.00
C VAL A 187 -2.59 -13.74 -6.17
N ASN A 188 -2.97 -14.64 -7.06
CA ASN A 188 -2.12 -15.75 -7.45
C ASN A 188 -1.15 -15.28 -8.54
N GLU A 189 0.15 -15.43 -8.33
CA GLU A 189 1.16 -15.08 -9.34
C GLU A 189 1.49 -16.31 -10.20
N SER A 190 1.58 -17.47 -9.56
CA SER A 190 1.78 -18.77 -10.22
C SER A 190 1.05 -19.87 -9.45
N PRO A 191 0.95 -21.10 -9.97
CA PRO A 191 0.36 -22.21 -9.20
C PRO A 191 1.00 -22.47 -7.83
N ALA A 192 2.22 -21.97 -7.59
CA ALA A 192 2.97 -22.17 -6.36
C ALA A 192 3.23 -20.88 -5.55
N THR A 193 2.93 -19.69 -6.10
CA THR A 193 3.30 -18.41 -5.49
C THR A 193 2.14 -17.41 -5.53
N MET A 194 2.06 -16.61 -4.47
CA MET A 194 1.06 -15.57 -4.32
C MET A 194 1.76 -14.21 -4.40
N SER A 195 1.17 -13.28 -5.15
CA SER A 195 1.68 -11.91 -5.23
C SER A 195 1.37 -11.15 -3.94
N SER A 196 2.31 -10.30 -3.56
CA SER A 196 2.19 -9.39 -2.42
C SER A 196 2.02 -7.93 -2.87
N ASP A 197 1.75 -7.71 -4.16
CA ASP A 197 1.53 -6.38 -4.75
C ASP A 197 0.08 -5.93 -4.61
N MET A 198 -0.85 -6.87 -4.42
CA MET A 198 -2.26 -6.57 -4.29
C MET A 198 -2.97 -7.65 -3.47
N PHE A 199 -3.58 -7.28 -2.35
CA PHE A 199 -4.35 -8.19 -1.49
C PHE A 199 -5.36 -7.43 -0.63
N CYS A 200 -6.35 -8.14 -0.09
CA CYS A 200 -7.41 -7.61 0.75
C CYS A 200 -7.62 -8.47 1.99
N PHE A 201 -7.57 -7.83 3.16
CA PHE A 201 -7.97 -8.42 4.43
C PHE A 201 -9.09 -7.57 5.03
N SER A 202 -10.28 -8.13 5.17
CA SER A 202 -11.42 -7.45 5.80
C SER A 202 -11.33 -7.44 7.32
N GLY A 203 -12.12 -6.57 7.95
CA GLY A 203 -12.30 -6.53 9.40
C GLY A 203 -13.15 -7.68 9.97
N ASN A 204 -13.32 -8.81 9.27
CA ASN A 204 -13.97 -10.00 9.84
C ASN A 204 -12.95 -10.87 10.60
N PHE A 205 -13.42 -11.94 11.23
CA PHE A 205 -12.55 -12.85 12.00
C PHE A 205 -11.39 -13.39 11.17
N ASN A 206 -11.66 -13.85 9.94
CA ASN A 206 -10.66 -14.43 9.05
C ASN A 206 -9.64 -13.38 8.57
N GLY A 207 -10.09 -12.20 8.15
CA GLY A 207 -9.21 -11.15 7.65
C GLY A 207 -8.27 -10.62 8.73
N ARG A 208 -8.78 -10.43 9.97
CA ARG A 208 -7.93 -10.11 11.12
C ARG A 208 -6.93 -11.21 11.45
N ALA A 209 -7.36 -12.48 11.39
CA ALA A 209 -6.46 -13.61 11.62
C ALA A 209 -5.33 -13.68 10.58
N MET A 210 -5.64 -13.47 9.29
CA MET A 210 -4.64 -13.40 8.22
C MET A 210 -3.64 -12.26 8.44
N ALA A 211 -4.14 -11.05 8.72
CA ALA A 211 -3.27 -9.91 8.99
C ALA A 211 -2.38 -10.13 10.22
N HIS A 212 -2.91 -10.73 11.28
CA HIS A 212 -2.15 -11.04 12.50
C HIS A 212 -1.04 -12.07 12.26
N VAL A 213 -1.32 -13.12 11.49
CA VAL A 213 -0.32 -14.13 11.14
C VAL A 213 0.78 -13.53 10.26
N ALA A 214 0.45 -12.61 9.35
CA ALA A 214 1.42 -11.94 8.48
C ALA A 214 2.41 -11.02 9.23
N LEU A 215 2.15 -10.68 10.51
CA LEU A 215 3.04 -9.86 11.34
C LEU A 215 3.91 -10.66 12.33
N LYS A 216 3.82 -11.99 12.31
CA LYS A 216 4.61 -12.88 13.18
C LYS A 216 5.78 -13.49 12.42
#